data_AF-A0A7W1W1H5-F1
#
_entry.id   AF-A0A7W1W1H5-F1
#
_cell.length_a   1.000
_cell.length_b   1.000
_cell.length_c   1.000
_cell.angle_alpha   90.00
_cell.angle_beta   90.00
_cell.angle_gamma   90.00
#
_symmetry.space_group_name_H-M   'P 1'
#
loop_
_entity.id
_entity.type
_entity.pdbx_description
1 polymer ?
#
loop_
_entity_poly.entity_id
_entity_poly.type
_entity_poly.pdbx_seq_one_letter_code
_entity_poly.pdbx_strand_id
1 'polypeptide(L)'
;VVRELAAITPGPYIHLGGDESHATSKEDYILFMNKIQGIPKKYGKKMIGWEEVAQSNLDSSTVVQFWTDPKYANEAVGKGATMILSPAIKVYLDMKYDSTTKLGQDWAARIEIDSSYSWALSSTVKGLPRKSILGVEAPLWTETIKTTDDIEYMVFPRLPGIAEIGWSPEEGRSWEEYRVRLGNHGPRMKAMISTITNRSWCPGKINRRESNAIGGQGHVV
;
A
#
# COMPACT_ATOMS: atom_id res chain seq x y z
N VAL A 1 -18.49 -8.27 19.20
CA VAL A 1 -17.74 -8.23 17.92
C VAL A 1 -16.36 -8.86 18.07
N VAL A 2 -15.35 -8.19 18.67
CA VAL A 2 -13.95 -8.68 18.69
C VAL A 2 -13.79 -10.11 19.21
N ARG A 3 -14.53 -10.51 20.25
CA ARG A 3 -14.52 -11.90 20.77
C ARG A 3 -14.86 -12.94 19.69
N GLU A 4 -15.99 -12.74 19.01
CA GLU A 4 -16.49 -13.66 17.98
C GLU A 4 -15.51 -13.72 16.81
N LEU A 5 -14.98 -12.55 16.39
CA LEU A 5 -13.96 -12.49 15.35
C LEU A 5 -12.68 -13.22 15.75
N ALA A 6 -12.22 -13.06 17.00
CA ALA A 6 -11.03 -13.74 17.50
C ALA A 6 -11.18 -15.27 17.52
N ALA A 7 -12.40 -15.78 17.75
CA ALA A 7 -12.69 -17.21 17.79
C ALA A 7 -12.55 -17.90 16.41
N ILE A 8 -12.78 -17.15 15.32
CA ILE A 8 -12.68 -17.66 13.94
C ILE A 8 -11.39 -17.26 13.22
N THR A 9 -10.55 -16.42 13.85
CA THR A 9 -9.28 -15.97 13.28
C THR A 9 -8.15 -16.78 13.90
N PRO A 10 -7.56 -17.79 13.22
CA PRO A 10 -6.42 -18.53 13.76
C PRO A 10 -5.15 -17.69 13.85
N GLY A 11 -5.02 -16.68 12.97
CA GLY A 11 -3.91 -15.74 12.97
C GLY A 11 -3.80 -14.93 14.27
N PRO A 12 -2.64 -14.31 14.54
CA PRO A 12 -2.39 -13.65 15.81
C PRO A 12 -2.89 -12.20 15.84
N TYR A 13 -3.45 -11.66 14.74
CA TYR A 13 -3.77 -10.24 14.60
C TYR A 13 -5.28 -9.98 14.48
N ILE A 14 -5.73 -8.84 15.02
CA ILE A 14 -7.02 -8.23 14.71
C ILE A 14 -6.79 -6.74 14.44
N HIS A 15 -7.22 -6.28 13.27
CA HIS A 15 -7.20 -4.86 12.93
C HIS A 15 -8.47 -4.17 13.45
N LEU A 16 -8.32 -3.04 14.16
CA LEU A 16 -9.43 -2.28 14.74
C LEU A 16 -9.73 -0.95 14.00
N GLY A 17 -9.27 -0.80 12.76
CA GLY A 17 -9.31 0.48 12.03
C GLY A 17 -8.57 1.61 12.76
N GLY A 18 -9.27 2.74 12.94
CA GLY A 18 -8.79 3.94 13.64
C GLY A 18 -8.62 5.16 12.72
N ASP A 19 -8.80 4.97 11.43
CA ASP A 19 -8.71 5.97 10.37
C ASP A 19 -9.90 6.95 10.35
N GLU A 20 -9.67 8.11 9.72
CA GLU A 20 -10.68 9.09 9.27
C GLU A 20 -11.81 9.46 10.26
N SER A 21 -11.51 9.40 11.57
CA SER A 21 -12.48 9.69 12.64
C SER A 21 -12.73 11.19 12.84
N HIS A 22 -12.84 11.96 11.76
CA HIS A 22 -12.90 13.43 11.73
C HIS A 22 -14.09 14.04 12.48
N ALA A 23 -15.19 13.30 12.63
CA ALA A 23 -16.35 13.73 13.40
C ALA A 23 -16.21 13.51 14.92
N THR A 24 -15.17 12.79 15.36
CA THR A 24 -14.91 12.50 16.77
C THR A 24 -13.91 13.50 17.31
N SER A 25 -14.18 14.09 18.48
CA SER A 25 -13.21 14.96 19.14
C SER A 25 -11.92 14.18 19.42
N LYS A 26 -10.79 14.88 19.48
CA LYS A 26 -9.50 14.21 19.73
C LYS A 26 -9.48 13.53 21.09
N GLU A 27 -10.07 14.17 22.10
CA GLU A 27 -10.20 13.67 23.45
C GLU A 27 -11.02 12.38 23.49
N ASP A 28 -12.16 12.36 22.79
CA ASP A 28 -13.02 11.17 22.72
C ASP A 28 -12.38 10.03 21.92
N TYR A 29 -11.67 10.36 20.83
CA TYR A 29 -10.93 9.38 20.06
C TYR A 29 -9.87 8.68 20.92
N ILE A 30 -9.04 9.46 21.63
CA ILE A 30 -8.00 8.91 22.53
C ILE A 30 -8.65 8.08 23.64
N LEU A 31 -9.73 8.58 24.26
CA LEU A 31 -10.47 7.84 25.29
C LEU A 31 -10.99 6.51 24.76
N PHE A 32 -11.57 6.51 23.56
CA PHE A 32 -12.12 5.32 22.92
C PHE A 32 -11.03 4.30 22.59
N MET A 33 -9.98 4.73 21.89
CA MET A 33 -8.85 3.87 21.52
C MET A 33 -8.17 3.25 22.75
N ASN A 34 -7.99 4.05 23.80
CA ASN A 34 -7.42 3.56 25.06
C ASN A 34 -8.28 2.46 25.71
N LYS A 35 -9.61 2.55 25.60
CA LYS A 35 -10.53 1.54 26.14
C LYS A 35 -10.53 0.25 25.31
N ILE A 36 -10.43 0.35 23.97
CA ILE A 36 -10.62 -0.81 23.09
C ILE A 36 -9.34 -1.57 22.74
N GLN A 37 -8.16 -0.93 22.80
CA GLN A 37 -6.90 -1.55 22.34
C GLN A 37 -6.51 -2.83 23.12
N GLY A 38 -6.97 -2.98 24.37
CA GLY A 38 -6.71 -4.17 25.18
C GLY A 38 -7.62 -5.37 24.86
N ILE A 39 -8.69 -5.16 24.09
CA ILE A 39 -9.69 -6.20 23.81
C ILE A 39 -9.09 -7.35 22.97
N PRO A 40 -8.34 -7.11 21.87
CA PRO A 40 -7.67 -8.19 21.14
C PRO A 40 -6.77 -9.04 22.04
N LYS A 41 -5.99 -8.39 22.92
CA LYS A 41 -5.05 -9.06 23.85
C LYS A 41 -5.77 -10.00 24.81
N LYS A 42 -6.95 -9.61 25.32
CA LYS A 42 -7.81 -10.47 26.16
C LYS A 42 -8.20 -11.78 25.46
N TYR A 43 -8.25 -11.80 24.13
CA TYR A 43 -8.57 -12.98 23.33
C TYR A 43 -7.36 -13.56 22.60
N GLY A 44 -6.14 -13.30 23.10
CA GLY A 44 -4.90 -13.87 22.57
C GLY A 44 -4.47 -13.30 21.22
N LYS A 45 -4.93 -12.08 20.87
CA LYS A 45 -4.59 -11.40 19.61
C LYS A 45 -3.78 -10.13 19.86
N LYS A 46 -2.99 -9.73 18.88
CA LYS A 46 -2.30 -8.44 18.79
C LYS A 46 -3.14 -7.47 17.97
N MET A 47 -3.20 -6.22 18.40
CA MET A 47 -3.92 -5.19 17.67
C MET A 47 -3.12 -4.73 16.45
N ILE A 48 -3.83 -4.52 15.34
CA ILE A 48 -3.39 -3.64 14.25
C ILE A 48 -4.32 -2.42 14.21
N GLY A 49 -3.79 -1.24 13.89
CA GLY A 49 -4.58 -0.04 13.65
C GLY A 49 -3.92 0.84 12.59
N TRP A 50 -4.70 1.69 11.94
CA TRP A 50 -4.16 2.73 11.05
C TRP A 50 -3.35 3.75 11.86
N GLU A 51 -2.47 4.49 11.20
CA GLU A 51 -1.50 5.39 11.84
C GLU A 51 -2.07 6.32 12.91
N GLU A 52 -3.31 6.77 12.78
CA GLU A 52 -4.00 7.64 13.73
C GLU A 52 -4.11 7.04 15.13
N VAL A 53 -4.09 5.71 15.28
CA VAL A 53 -4.10 5.06 16.61
C VAL A 53 -2.87 5.42 17.43
N ALA A 54 -1.78 5.85 16.77
CA ALA A 54 -0.56 6.33 17.41
C ALA A 54 -0.80 7.49 18.37
N GLN A 55 -1.89 8.25 18.23
CA GLN A 55 -2.25 9.34 19.15
C GLN A 55 -2.63 8.86 20.56
N SER A 56 -3.00 7.59 20.71
CA SER A 56 -3.43 7.00 21.97
C SER A 56 -2.25 6.40 22.77
N ASN A 57 -2.52 5.84 23.95
CA ASN A 57 -1.51 5.18 24.77
C ASN A 57 -1.27 3.74 24.29
N LEU A 58 -0.56 3.58 23.17
CA LEU A 58 -0.35 2.29 22.54
C LEU A 58 0.33 1.25 23.45
N ASP A 59 -0.21 0.05 23.49
CA ASP A 59 0.52 -1.14 23.94
C ASP A 59 1.68 -1.43 22.94
N SER A 60 2.88 -1.73 23.45
CA SER A 60 4.07 -1.96 22.61
C SER A 60 3.97 -3.17 21.69
N SER A 61 3.01 -4.08 21.91
CA SER A 61 2.71 -5.18 21.00
C SER A 61 1.85 -4.79 19.81
N THR A 62 1.36 -3.54 19.77
CA THR A 62 0.55 -3.02 18.65
C THR A 62 1.36 -2.91 17.37
N VAL A 63 0.72 -3.25 16.27
CA VAL A 63 1.22 -2.97 14.92
C VAL A 63 0.45 -1.77 14.36
N VAL A 64 1.16 -0.80 13.83
CA VAL A 64 0.58 0.40 13.22
C VAL A 64 0.76 0.36 11.71
N GLN A 65 -0.31 0.57 10.96
CA GLN A 65 -0.30 0.60 9.51
C GLN A 65 -0.23 2.05 9.00
N PHE A 66 0.88 2.39 8.36
CA PHE A 66 1.15 3.73 7.83
C PHE A 66 0.59 3.91 6.43
N TRP A 67 -0.11 5.01 6.20
CA TRP A 67 -0.68 5.34 4.89
C TRP A 67 -0.41 6.78 4.45
N THR A 68 -0.26 7.76 5.34
CA THR A 68 -0.09 9.17 4.92
C THR A 68 0.94 9.98 5.72
N ASP A 69 0.75 10.19 7.02
CA ASP A 69 1.45 11.20 7.82
C ASP A 69 2.65 10.59 8.59
N PRO A 70 3.91 10.94 8.20
CA PRO A 70 5.13 10.50 8.88
C PRO A 70 5.18 10.78 10.39
N LYS A 71 4.41 11.76 10.88
CA LYS A 71 4.34 12.10 12.30
C LYS A 71 3.84 10.92 13.14
N TYR A 72 2.75 10.29 12.73
CA TYR A 72 2.15 9.18 13.46
C TYR A 72 3.06 7.94 13.44
N ALA A 73 3.74 7.71 12.33
CA ALA A 73 4.73 6.65 12.21
C ALA A 73 5.85 6.78 13.25
N ASN A 74 6.44 7.97 13.37
CA ASN A 74 7.48 8.24 14.36
C ASN A 74 6.96 8.15 15.81
N GLU A 75 5.74 8.64 16.06
CA GLU A 75 5.09 8.54 17.38
C GLU A 75 4.85 7.08 17.78
N ALA A 76 4.33 6.26 16.87
CA ALA A 76 4.08 4.84 17.09
C ALA A 76 5.36 4.08 17.47
N VAL A 77 6.42 4.26 16.69
CA VAL A 77 7.71 3.61 16.95
C VAL A 77 8.36 4.13 18.22
N GLY A 78 8.21 5.43 18.53
CA GLY A 78 8.64 6.00 19.81
C GLY A 78 7.97 5.36 21.03
N LYS A 79 6.74 4.83 20.85
CA LYS A 79 5.99 4.07 21.87
C LYS A 79 6.28 2.56 21.84
N GLY A 80 7.22 2.12 21.00
CA GLY A 80 7.65 0.72 20.89
C GLY A 80 6.79 -0.14 19.97
N ALA A 81 5.82 0.45 19.27
CA ALA A 81 5.04 -0.27 18.27
C ALA A 81 5.90 -0.66 17.05
N THR A 82 5.42 -1.65 16.30
CA THR A 82 5.99 -2.03 15.00
C THR A 82 5.07 -1.60 13.88
N MET A 83 5.55 -1.62 12.64
CA MET A 83 4.86 -0.97 11.52
C MET A 83 4.67 -1.85 10.29
N ILE A 84 3.52 -1.69 9.65
CA ILE A 84 3.28 -2.10 8.26
C ILE A 84 3.27 -0.81 7.44
N LEU A 85 3.98 -0.77 6.32
CA LEU A 85 3.96 0.37 5.42
C LEU A 85 2.98 0.12 4.28
N SER A 86 2.00 0.99 4.13
CA SER A 86 1.09 1.02 2.98
C SER A 86 0.85 2.45 2.50
N PRO A 87 1.90 3.23 2.12
CA PRO A 87 1.74 4.62 1.70
C PRO A 87 0.71 4.76 0.57
N ALA A 88 -0.33 5.58 0.78
CA ALA A 88 -1.43 5.76 -0.16
C ALA A 88 -0.94 6.24 -1.53
N ILE A 89 0.11 7.08 -1.55
CA ILE A 89 0.76 7.59 -2.77
C ILE A 89 1.63 6.57 -3.51
N LYS A 90 1.73 5.32 -3.02
CA LYS A 90 2.57 4.27 -3.62
C LYS A 90 1.84 2.94 -3.85
N VAL A 91 1.08 2.45 -2.87
CA VAL A 91 0.64 1.04 -2.85
C VAL A 91 -0.86 0.84 -2.69
N TYR A 92 -1.66 1.91 -2.68
CA TYR A 92 -3.11 1.81 -2.78
C TYR A 92 -3.48 1.43 -4.22
N LEU A 93 -3.95 0.20 -4.39
CA LEU A 93 -4.26 -0.40 -5.68
C LEU A 93 -5.52 0.19 -6.31
N ASP A 94 -6.37 0.87 -5.54
CA ASP A 94 -7.52 1.60 -6.05
C ASP A 94 -7.15 3.00 -6.60
N MET A 95 -5.92 3.48 -6.43
CA MET A 95 -5.50 4.73 -7.08
C MET A 95 -5.37 4.53 -8.59
N LYS A 96 -5.83 5.52 -9.36
CA LYS A 96 -5.72 5.56 -10.82
C LYS A 96 -4.26 5.53 -11.27
N TYR A 97 -3.99 4.93 -12.42
CA TYR A 97 -2.66 4.98 -13.04
C TYR A 97 -2.39 6.35 -13.68
N ASP A 98 -3.37 6.84 -14.45
CA ASP A 98 -3.31 8.07 -15.24
C ASP A 98 -4.72 8.70 -15.40
N SER A 99 -4.84 9.80 -16.16
CA SER A 99 -6.11 10.47 -16.41
C SER A 99 -7.10 9.66 -17.27
N THR A 100 -6.64 8.61 -17.94
CA THR A 100 -7.46 7.73 -18.79
C THR A 100 -8.06 6.56 -18.03
N THR A 101 -7.55 6.29 -16.82
CA THR A 101 -8.01 5.21 -15.95
C THR A 101 -9.45 5.45 -15.50
N LYS A 102 -10.33 4.50 -15.81
CA LYS A 102 -11.79 4.62 -15.60
C LYS A 102 -12.26 4.23 -14.20
N LEU A 103 -11.55 3.32 -13.55
CA LEU A 103 -11.82 2.83 -12.20
C LEU A 103 -10.86 3.48 -11.21
N GLY A 104 -11.18 3.38 -9.92
CA GLY A 104 -10.36 3.90 -8.86
C GLY A 104 -10.55 5.39 -8.57
N GLN A 105 -9.74 5.88 -7.64
CA GLN A 105 -9.74 7.25 -7.17
C GLN A 105 -8.41 7.94 -7.51
N ASP A 106 -8.32 9.26 -7.34
CA ASP A 106 -7.08 10.03 -7.55
C ASP A 106 -6.84 11.07 -6.44
N TRP A 107 -7.45 10.88 -5.27
CA TRP A 107 -7.33 11.79 -4.12
C TRP A 107 -5.90 11.84 -3.57
N ALA A 108 -5.18 10.71 -3.55
CA ALA A 108 -3.83 10.64 -3.03
C ALA A 108 -2.79 10.97 -4.11
N ALA A 109 -2.89 10.28 -5.24
CA ALA A 109 -2.00 10.40 -6.38
C ALA A 109 -2.57 9.66 -7.59
N ARG A 110 -1.93 9.87 -8.75
CA ARG A 110 -1.96 8.88 -9.83
C ARG A 110 -0.69 8.05 -9.76
N ILE A 111 -0.84 6.73 -9.70
CA ILE A 111 0.23 5.80 -9.36
C ILE A 111 0.50 4.88 -10.55
N GLU A 112 1.44 5.30 -11.38
CA GLU A 112 2.04 4.42 -12.39
C GLU A 112 2.89 3.31 -11.75
N ILE A 113 3.20 2.30 -12.55
CA ILE A 113 3.87 1.07 -12.10
C ILE A 113 5.26 1.36 -11.54
N ASP A 114 5.99 2.29 -12.17
CA ASP A 114 7.32 2.72 -11.74
C ASP A 114 7.28 3.42 -10.38
N SER A 115 6.30 4.31 -10.16
CA SER A 115 6.10 5.01 -8.90
C SER A 115 5.74 4.03 -7.77
N SER A 116 4.90 3.04 -8.06
CA SER A 116 4.50 1.99 -7.12
C SER A 116 5.66 1.07 -6.71
N TYR A 117 6.67 0.92 -7.57
CA TYR A 117 7.83 0.05 -7.31
C TYR A 117 9.06 0.79 -6.77
N SER A 118 9.31 2.02 -7.25
CA SER A 118 10.55 2.77 -7.04
C SER A 118 10.55 3.51 -5.71
N TRP A 119 10.62 2.74 -4.63
CA TRP A 119 10.77 3.22 -3.26
C TRP A 119 11.34 2.12 -2.36
N ALA A 120 11.74 2.50 -1.15
CA ALA A 120 12.44 1.66 -0.20
C ALA A 120 11.78 1.75 1.18
N LEU A 121 11.65 0.62 1.87
CA LEU A 121 11.07 0.59 3.22
C LEU A 121 11.91 1.43 4.18
N SER A 122 13.24 1.35 4.04
CA SER A 122 14.19 2.06 4.91
C SER A 122 14.09 3.59 4.84
N SER A 123 13.61 4.13 3.71
CA SER A 123 13.62 5.57 3.43
C SER A 123 12.22 6.18 3.27
N THR A 124 11.16 5.38 3.40
CA THR A 124 9.77 5.84 3.26
C THR A 124 9.41 6.92 4.28
N VAL A 125 9.82 6.68 5.54
CA VAL A 125 9.61 7.61 6.65
C VAL A 125 10.96 7.92 7.27
N LYS A 126 11.35 9.19 7.19
CA LYS A 126 12.64 9.66 7.72
C LYS A 126 12.72 9.37 9.22
N GLY A 127 13.80 8.69 9.62
CA GLY A 127 14.11 8.43 11.03
C GLY A 127 13.57 7.11 11.58
N LEU A 128 12.75 6.36 10.81
CA LEU A 128 12.30 5.05 11.26
C LEU A 128 13.43 4.01 11.21
N PRO A 129 13.70 3.31 12.33
CA PRO A 129 14.61 2.17 12.30
C PRO A 129 14.03 1.06 11.43
N ARG A 130 14.81 0.51 10.48
CA ARG A 130 14.37 -0.59 9.61
C ARG A 130 13.78 -1.79 10.38
N LYS A 131 14.32 -2.09 11.56
CA LYS A 131 13.85 -3.17 12.45
C LYS A 131 12.43 -2.99 13.00
N SER A 132 11.91 -1.76 12.98
CA SER A 132 10.54 -1.46 13.40
C SER A 132 9.50 -1.76 12.31
N ILE A 133 9.94 -1.94 11.06
CA ILE A 133 9.09 -2.19 9.91
C ILE A 133 8.97 -3.71 9.69
N LEU A 134 7.76 -4.25 9.87
CA LEU A 134 7.42 -5.65 9.63
C LEU A 134 7.36 -5.98 8.14
N GLY A 135 6.89 -5.04 7.32
CA GLY A 135 6.72 -5.26 5.88
C GLY A 135 5.87 -4.19 5.21
N VAL A 136 5.28 -4.58 4.08
CA VAL A 136 4.44 -3.75 3.22
C VAL A 136 3.07 -4.42 3.04
N GLU A 137 2.04 -3.61 2.86
CA GLU A 137 0.71 -4.07 2.43
C GLU A 137 0.28 -3.30 1.18
N ALA A 138 -0.53 -3.94 0.33
CA ALA A 138 -1.12 -3.35 -0.88
C ALA A 138 -2.65 -3.30 -0.76
N PRO A 139 -3.22 -2.26 -0.12
CA PRO A 139 -4.66 -2.16 0.05
C PRO A 139 -5.38 -1.99 -1.29
N LEU A 140 -6.55 -2.62 -1.42
CA LEU A 140 -7.49 -2.39 -2.52
C LEU A 140 -8.82 -1.93 -1.94
N TRP A 141 -9.09 -0.63 -2.01
CA TRP A 141 -10.41 -0.09 -1.70
C TRP A 141 -11.38 -0.32 -2.86
N THR A 142 -12.68 -0.39 -2.58
CA THR A 142 -13.67 -0.95 -3.51
C THR A 142 -14.86 -0.05 -3.83
N GLU A 143 -14.79 1.25 -3.53
CA GLU A 143 -15.84 2.23 -3.81
C GLU A 143 -16.24 2.26 -5.29
N THR A 144 -15.30 1.99 -6.18
CA THR A 144 -15.50 1.96 -7.64
C THR A 144 -15.42 0.55 -8.24
N ILE A 145 -15.13 -0.48 -7.43
CA ILE A 145 -14.83 -1.84 -7.87
C ILE A 145 -16.00 -2.74 -7.53
N LYS A 146 -16.59 -3.39 -8.54
CA LYS A 146 -17.83 -4.17 -8.37
C LYS A 146 -17.70 -5.61 -8.82
N THR A 147 -16.71 -5.91 -9.65
CA THR A 147 -16.52 -7.22 -10.26
C THR A 147 -15.09 -7.73 -10.04
N THR A 148 -14.91 -9.05 -10.22
CA THR A 148 -13.56 -9.64 -10.23
C THR A 148 -12.69 -9.03 -11.33
N ASP A 149 -13.28 -8.68 -12.49
CA ASP A 149 -12.54 -8.00 -13.55
C ASP A 149 -12.03 -6.62 -13.09
N ASP A 150 -12.85 -5.85 -12.35
CA ASP A 150 -12.41 -4.58 -11.79
C ASP A 150 -11.24 -4.76 -10.81
N ILE A 151 -11.30 -5.81 -9.96
CA ILE A 151 -10.22 -6.17 -9.03
C ILE A 151 -8.95 -6.45 -9.82
N GLU A 152 -8.99 -7.37 -10.77
CA GLU A 152 -7.83 -7.76 -11.57
C GLU A 152 -7.21 -6.56 -12.29
N TYR A 153 -8.05 -5.67 -12.84
CA TYR A 153 -7.60 -4.47 -13.52
C TYR A 153 -6.86 -3.48 -12.61
N MET A 154 -7.33 -3.31 -11.38
CA MET A 154 -6.74 -2.36 -10.43
C MET A 154 -5.52 -2.96 -9.70
N VAL A 155 -5.54 -4.26 -9.44
CA VAL A 155 -4.46 -4.99 -8.75
C VAL A 155 -3.24 -5.20 -9.64
N PHE A 156 -3.45 -5.62 -10.90
CA PHE A 156 -2.36 -5.89 -11.83
C PHE A 156 -2.11 -4.71 -12.76
N PRO A 157 -0.83 -4.36 -13.00
CA PRO A 157 0.38 -5.14 -12.69
C PRO A 157 1.18 -4.60 -11.48
N ARG A 158 0.58 -3.81 -10.57
CA ARG A 158 1.31 -3.25 -9.42
C ARG A 158 1.61 -4.29 -8.34
N LEU A 159 0.68 -5.21 -8.07
CA LEU A 159 0.80 -6.17 -6.97
C LEU A 159 2.13 -6.96 -6.92
N PRO A 160 2.65 -7.53 -8.03
CA PRO A 160 3.93 -8.24 -8.00
C PRO A 160 5.11 -7.37 -7.53
N GLY A 161 5.11 -6.08 -7.86
CA GLY A 161 6.19 -5.17 -7.48
C GLY A 161 6.15 -4.86 -5.98
N ILE A 162 4.93 -4.71 -5.44
CA ILE A 162 4.72 -4.52 -4.01
C ILE A 162 5.11 -5.79 -3.23
N ALA A 163 4.82 -6.98 -3.78
CA ALA A 163 5.30 -8.23 -3.22
C ALA A 163 6.84 -8.31 -3.20
N GLU A 164 7.51 -7.85 -4.27
CA GLU A 164 8.97 -7.80 -4.33
C GLU A 164 9.58 -6.83 -3.31
N ILE A 165 8.93 -5.69 -3.04
CA ILE A 165 9.34 -4.77 -1.97
C ILE A 165 9.30 -5.44 -0.59
N GLY A 166 8.31 -6.30 -0.35
CA GLY A 166 8.18 -7.05 0.90
C GLY A 166 9.11 -8.27 1.03
N TRP A 167 9.55 -8.82 -0.10
CA TRP A 167 10.27 -10.10 -0.16
C TRP A 167 11.77 -9.98 -0.41
N SER A 168 12.16 -9.20 -1.42
CA SER A 168 13.55 -9.12 -1.88
C SER A 168 14.37 -8.15 -1.02
N PRO A 169 15.69 -8.37 -0.91
CA PRO A 169 16.59 -7.36 -0.34
C PRO A 169 16.39 -6.02 -1.02
N GLU A 170 16.47 -4.93 -0.24
CA GLU A 170 16.32 -3.58 -0.79
C GLU A 170 17.49 -3.23 -1.72
N GLU A 171 18.70 -3.66 -1.34
CA GLU A 171 19.91 -3.52 -2.14
C GLU A 171 19.82 -4.36 -3.42
N GLY A 172 20.10 -3.74 -4.55
CA GLY A 172 20.06 -4.39 -5.87
C GLY A 172 18.71 -4.33 -6.58
N ARG A 173 17.61 -3.86 -5.95
CA ARG A 173 16.36 -3.60 -6.66
C ARG A 173 16.52 -2.45 -7.65
N SER A 174 16.14 -2.68 -8.90
CA SER A 174 16.19 -1.70 -9.99
C SER A 174 14.89 -1.70 -10.78
N TRP A 175 14.34 -0.52 -11.05
CA TRP A 175 13.16 -0.39 -11.91
C TRP A 175 13.45 -0.89 -13.34
N GLU A 176 14.62 -0.54 -13.88
CA GLU A 176 15.02 -0.88 -15.25
C GLU A 176 15.11 -2.39 -15.48
N GLU A 177 15.54 -3.12 -14.45
CA GLU A 177 15.59 -4.58 -14.48
C GLU A 177 14.20 -5.18 -14.21
N TYR A 178 13.52 -4.70 -13.16
CA TYR A 178 12.21 -5.20 -12.76
C TYR A 178 11.17 -5.08 -13.86
N ARG A 179 11.17 -3.97 -14.62
CA ARG A 179 10.20 -3.73 -15.70
C ARG A 179 10.30 -4.80 -16.80
N VAL A 180 11.51 -5.33 -17.05
CA VAL A 180 11.75 -6.43 -17.99
C VAL A 180 11.21 -7.75 -17.43
N ARG A 181 11.50 -8.07 -16.16
CA ARG A 181 10.96 -9.27 -15.50
C ARG A 181 9.44 -9.25 -15.42
N LEU A 182 8.86 -8.13 -15.03
CA LEU A 182 7.41 -7.92 -15.02
C LEU A 182 6.82 -8.11 -16.42
N GLY A 183 7.49 -7.60 -17.44
CA GLY A 183 7.15 -7.86 -18.84
C GLY A 183 7.12 -9.36 -19.17
N ASN A 184 8.10 -10.12 -18.71
CA ASN A 184 8.15 -11.57 -18.93
C ASN A 184 7.04 -12.35 -18.21
N HIS A 185 6.38 -11.76 -17.20
CA HIS A 185 5.17 -12.33 -16.60
C HIS A 185 3.90 -12.13 -17.44
N GLY A 186 3.92 -11.22 -18.42
CA GLY A 186 2.76 -10.88 -19.25
C GLY A 186 2.03 -12.07 -19.88
N PRO A 187 2.72 -13.02 -20.55
CA PRO A 187 2.08 -14.21 -21.10
C PRO A 187 1.38 -15.08 -20.05
N ARG A 188 1.98 -15.21 -18.86
CA ARG A 188 1.38 -15.97 -17.74
C ARG A 188 0.15 -15.26 -17.18
N MET A 189 0.26 -13.94 -16.97
CA MET A 189 -0.86 -13.11 -16.55
C MET A 189 -2.01 -13.20 -17.57
N LYS A 190 -1.70 -13.09 -18.87
CA LYS A 190 -2.69 -13.26 -19.93
C LYS A 190 -3.34 -14.63 -19.90
N ALA A 191 -2.62 -15.70 -19.55
CA ALA A 191 -3.22 -17.04 -19.48
C ALA A 191 -4.14 -17.24 -18.25
N MET A 192 -3.96 -16.46 -17.18
CA MET A 192 -4.59 -16.69 -15.87
C MET A 192 -5.58 -15.61 -15.44
N ILE A 193 -5.57 -14.42 -16.06
CA ILE A 193 -6.29 -13.21 -15.62
C ILE A 193 -7.21 -12.74 -16.76
N SER A 194 -8.53 -12.79 -16.54
CA SER A 194 -9.57 -12.58 -17.57
C SER A 194 -9.53 -11.18 -18.18
N THR A 195 -9.16 -10.17 -17.39
CA THR A 195 -9.04 -8.80 -17.90
C THR A 195 -7.81 -8.56 -18.77
N ILE A 196 -6.72 -9.30 -18.53
CA ILE A 196 -5.48 -9.18 -19.30
C ILE A 196 -5.61 -9.96 -20.62
N THR A 197 -6.34 -11.09 -20.66
CA THR A 197 -6.69 -11.78 -21.92
C THR A 197 -7.35 -10.86 -22.93
N ASN A 198 -8.26 -9.99 -22.48
CA ASN A 198 -9.09 -9.14 -23.32
C ASN A 198 -8.44 -7.79 -23.69
N ARG A 199 -7.18 -7.56 -23.27
CA ARG A 199 -6.39 -6.39 -23.65
C ARG A 199 -5.19 -6.77 -24.51
N SER A 200 -4.79 -5.87 -25.39
CA SER A 200 -3.42 -5.78 -25.87
C SER A 200 -2.53 -5.28 -24.73
N TRP A 201 -2.24 -6.19 -23.78
CA TRP A 201 -1.14 -6.03 -22.84
C TRP A 201 0.14 -5.86 -23.66
N CYS A 202 0.61 -4.61 -23.74
CA CYS A 202 1.72 -4.24 -24.60
C CYS A 202 2.89 -3.83 -23.69
N PRO A 203 3.98 -4.60 -23.64
CA PRO A 203 5.20 -4.24 -22.92
C PRO A 203 5.67 -2.80 -23.22
N GLY A 204 5.35 -2.28 -24.40
CA GLY A 204 5.70 -0.93 -24.83
C GLY A 204 5.10 0.23 -24.02
N LYS A 205 4.06 0.02 -23.18
CA LYS A 205 3.60 1.07 -22.24
C LYS A 205 4.50 1.18 -21.00
N ILE A 206 5.23 0.13 -20.65
CA ILE A 206 6.20 0.11 -19.54
C ILE A 206 7.51 0.84 -19.95
N ASN A 207 7.75 1.02 -21.26
CA ASN A 207 8.96 1.64 -21.81
C ASN A 207 8.80 3.10 -22.28
N ARG A 208 7.67 3.79 -22.03
CA ARG A 208 7.46 5.17 -22.51
C ARG A 208 8.13 6.22 -21.61
N ARG A 209 9.46 6.27 -21.60
CA ARG A 209 10.18 7.50 -21.22
C ARG A 209 11.33 7.91 -22.14
N GLU A 210 11.64 7.17 -23.20
CA GLU A 210 12.84 7.46 -24.02
C GLU A 210 12.60 7.96 -25.46
N SER A 211 11.41 8.44 -25.84
CA SER A 211 11.18 8.89 -27.23
C SER A 211 10.92 10.38 -27.44
N ASN A 212 11.08 11.25 -26.42
CA ASN A 212 10.86 12.70 -26.56
C ASN A 212 12.10 13.56 -26.21
N ALA A 213 13.29 12.99 -26.24
CA ALA A 213 14.54 13.75 -26.26
C ALA A 213 15.35 13.27 -27.46
N ILE A 214 15.73 14.19 -28.34
CA ILE A 214 16.40 14.00 -29.65
C ILE A 214 15.42 14.02 -30.83
N GLY A 215 15.27 15.19 -31.44
CA GLY A 215 14.63 15.35 -32.75
C GLY A 215 13.92 16.69 -32.93
N GLY A 216 14.67 17.78 -32.97
CA GLY A 216 14.07 19.10 -33.19
C GLY A 216 15.09 20.23 -33.41
N GLN A 217 16.17 19.97 -34.14
CA GLN A 217 16.91 21.03 -34.84
C GLN A 217 16.39 21.11 -36.27
N GLY A 218 16.02 22.32 -36.72
CA GLY A 218 16.06 22.68 -38.14
C GLY A 218 14.76 23.22 -38.76
N HIS A 219 14.94 24.36 -39.45
CA HIS A 219 14.05 25.09 -40.37
C HIS A 219 12.99 26.02 -39.73
N VAL A 220 13.19 27.35 -39.69
CA VAL A 220 13.22 28.36 -40.78
C VAL A 220 11.90 28.36 -41.57
N VAL A 221 10.93 29.18 -41.16
CA VAL A 221 10.62 30.53 -41.69
C VAL A 221 10.05 31.37 -40.54
#